data_AF-A0A2V9KJD7-F1
#
_entry.id   AF-A0A2V9KJD7-F1
#
_cell.length_a   1.000
_cell.length_b   1.000
_cell.length_c   1.000
_cell.angle_alpha   90.00
_cell.angle_beta   90.00
_cell.angle_gamma   90.00
#
_symmetry.space_group_name_H-M   'P 1'
#
loop_
_entity.id
_entity.type
_entity.pdbx_description
1 polymer ?
#
loop_
_entity_poly.entity_id
_entity_poly.type
_entity_poly.pdbx_seq_one_letter_code
_entity_poly.pdbx_strand_id
1 'polypeptide(L)' 'MPHAAERLKNLQESVIRSITRYALEKGAVLLAQGFPDFDPPPEVLAAAEAALRE' A
#
# COMPACT_ATOMS: atom_id res chain seq x y z
N MET A 1 -30.39 -0.03 -9.05
CA MET A 1 -29.07 -0.06 -8.38
C MET A 1 -28.80 -1.50 -7.96
N PRO A 2 -27.76 -2.17 -8.47
CA PRO A 2 -27.39 -3.50 -7.98
C PRO A 2 -27.09 -3.41 -6.48
N HIS A 3 -27.67 -4.32 -5.70
CA HIS A 3 -27.35 -4.42 -4.29
C HIS A 3 -25.98 -5.09 -4.14
N ALA A 4 -25.15 -4.57 -3.25
CA ALA A 4 -23.89 -5.21 -2.89
C ALA A 4 -24.17 -6.60 -2.31
N ALA A 5 -23.27 -7.56 -2.52
CA ALA A 5 -23.41 -8.88 -1.93
C ALA A 5 -23.42 -8.80 -0.39
N GLU A 6 -24.29 -9.55 0.26
CA GLU A 6 -24.49 -9.55 1.73
C GLU A 6 -23.18 -9.77 2.52
N ARG A 7 -22.27 -10.58 1.98
CA ARG A 7 -20.94 -10.84 2.57
C ARG A 7 -20.07 -9.58 2.74
N LEU A 8 -20.37 -8.52 1.99
CA LEU A 8 -19.63 -7.27 1.98
C LEU A 8 -20.19 -6.24 2.98
N LYS A 9 -21.33 -6.51 3.65
CA LYS A 9 -22.02 -5.51 4.48
C LYS A 9 -21.18 -4.88 5.58
N ASN A 10 -20.18 -5.63 6.08
CA ASN A 10 -19.30 -5.20 7.16
C ASN A 10 -17.95 -4.67 6.65
N LEU A 11 -17.69 -4.70 5.34
CA LEU A 11 -16.48 -4.10 4.79
C LEU A 11 -16.62 -2.58 4.85
N GLN A 12 -15.75 -1.97 5.65
CA GLN A 12 -15.66 -0.54 5.85
C GLN A 12 -14.26 -0.06 5.47
N GLU A 13 -14.04 1.25 5.40
CA GLU A 13 -12.70 1.78 5.23
C GLU A 13 -11.80 1.38 6.40
N SER A 14 -10.59 0.90 6.10
CA SER A 14 -9.57 0.61 7.10
C SER A 14 -9.06 1.91 7.73
N VAL A 15 -8.89 1.91 9.06
CA VAL A 15 -8.28 3.02 9.80
C VAL A 15 -6.91 3.39 9.25
N ILE A 16 -6.10 2.41 8.84
CA ILE A 16 -4.78 2.66 8.24
C ILE A 16 -4.94 3.50 6.96
N ARG A 17 -5.95 3.19 6.14
CA ARG A 17 -6.19 3.92 4.90
C ARG A 17 -6.72 5.34 5.14
N SER A 18 -7.63 5.53 6.09
CA SER A 18 -8.15 6.87 6.40
C SER A 18 -7.06 7.77 6.98
N ILE A 19 -6.22 7.26 7.88
CA ILE A 19 -5.11 8.01 8.49
C ILE A 19 -4.01 8.32 7.46
N THR A 20 -3.60 7.34 6.63
CA THR A 20 -2.59 7.59 5.59
C THR A 20 -3.04 8.68 4.62
N ARG A 21 -4.30 8.66 4.18
CA ARG A 21 -4.86 9.69 3.30
C ARG A 21 -4.80 11.07 3.95
N TYR A 22 -5.25 11.18 5.19
CA TYR A 22 -5.21 12.43 5.93
C TYR A 22 -3.78 12.95 6.12
N ALA A 23 -2.82 12.09 6.46
CA ALA A 23 -1.41 12.45 6.60
C ALA A 23 -0.82 13.00 5.29
N LEU A 24 -1.10 12.35 4.16
CA LEU A 24 -0.67 12.79 2.82
C LEU A 24 -1.25 14.16 2.47
N GLU A 25 -2.55 14.38 2.72
CA GLU A 25 -3.21 15.68 2.49
C GLU A 25 -2.60 16.82 3.33
N LYS A 26 -1.99 16.51 4.47
CA LYS A 26 -1.34 17.50 5.34
C LYS A 26 0.17 17.61 5.14
N GLY A 27 0.76 16.82 4.24
CA GLY A 27 2.22 16.74 4.08
C GLY A 27 2.93 16.29 5.36
N ALA A 28 2.29 15.46 6.17
CA ALA A 28 2.84 14.95 7.42
C ALA A 28 3.89 13.85 7.16
N VAL A 29 4.80 13.65 8.12
CA VAL A 29 5.75 12.53 8.10
C VAL A 29 5.02 11.22 8.46
N LEU A 30 5.03 10.24 7.57
CA LEU A 30 4.30 8.98 7.72
C LEU A 30 5.16 7.89 8.39
N LEU A 31 5.21 7.86 9.73
CA LEU A 31 5.94 6.83 10.48
C LEU A 31 5.21 5.48 10.59
N ALA A 32 3.95 5.42 10.14
CA ALA A 32 3.14 4.20 10.17
C ALA A 32 3.36 3.28 8.96
N GLN A 33 4.20 3.68 7.99
CA GLN A 33 4.50 2.86 6.81
C GLN A 33 5.15 1.53 7.22
N GLY A 34 4.61 0.43 6.68
CA GLY A 34 5.11 -0.93 6.93
C GLY A 34 6.22 -1.37 5.98
N PHE A 35 6.82 -0.44 5.23
CA PHE A 35 7.85 -0.73 4.23
C PHE A 35 8.95 0.34 4.25
N PRO A 36 10.18 -0.01 3.82
CA PRO A 36 11.30 0.93 3.71
C PRO A 36 11.00 2.11 2.78
N ASP A 37 11.44 3.31 3.14
CA ASP A 37 11.48 4.51 2.29
C ASP A 37 12.78 4.64 1.48
N PHE A 38 13.56 3.57 1.39
CA PHE A 38 14.81 3.49 0.65
C PHE A 38 14.80 2.31 -0.33
N ASP A 39 15.73 2.33 -1.28
CA ASP A 39 15.81 1.31 -2.31
C ASP A 39 16.14 -0.08 -1.73
N PRO A 40 15.57 -1.17 -2.29
CA PRO A 40 15.98 -2.52 -1.94
C PRO A 40 17.47 -2.76 -2.19
N PRO A 41 18.08 -3.79 -1.58
CA PRO A 41 19.46 -4.17 -1.87
C PRO A 41 19.69 -4.41 -3.38
N PRO A 42 20.84 -3.97 -3.95
CA PRO A 42 21.10 -4.06 -5.39
C PRO A 42 20.96 -5.47 -5.97
N GLU A 43 21.30 -6.50 -5.20
CA GLU A 43 21.15 -7.90 -5.59
C GLU A 43 19.70 -8.33 -5.79
N VAL A 44 18.76 -7.75 -5.03
CA VAL A 44 17.31 -8.01 -5.17
C VAL A 44 16.80 -7.39 -6.47
N LEU A 45 17.26 -6.17 -6.77
CA LEU A 45 16.90 -5.47 -8.01
C LEU A 45 17.46 -6.21 -9.24
N ALA A 46 18.72 -6.64 -9.19
CA ALA A 46 19.35 -7.41 -10.27
C ALA A 46 18.64 -8.75 -10.53
N ALA A 47 18.24 -9.46 -9.47
CA ALA A 47 17.48 -10.70 -9.59
C ALA A 47 16.09 -10.48 -10.22
N ALA A 48 15.39 -9.42 -9.81
CA ALA A 48 14.11 -9.05 -10.41
C ALA A 48 14.25 -8.68 -11.89
N GLU A 49 15.30 -7.94 -12.26
CA GLU A 49 15.57 -7.57 -13.65
C GLU A 49 15.87 -8.80 -14.53
N ALA A 50 16.69 -9.73 -14.05
CA ALA A 50 16.99 -10.97 -14.76
C ALA A 50 15.71 -11.78 -15.04
N ALA A 51 14.88 -11.98 -14.00
CA ALA A 51 13.64 -12.74 -14.12
C ALA A 51 12.60 -12.11 -15.09
N LEU A 52 12.64 -10.79 -15.28
CA LEU A 52 11.76 -10.09 -16.24
C LEU A 52 12.28 -10.15 -17.68
N ARG A 53 13.56 -10.46 -17.89
CA ARG A 53 14.19 -10.56 -19.22
C ARG A 53 14.15 -11.98 -19.80
N GLU A 54 13.94 -12.98 -18.97
CA GLU A 54 13.67 -14.38 -19.35
C GLU A 54 12.26 -14.55 -19.94
#